data_AF-A0A7C2V0Y6-F1
#
_entry.id   AF-A0A7C2V0Y6-F1
#
_cell.length_a   1.000
_cell.length_b   1.000
_cell.length_c   1.000
_cell.angle_alpha   90.00
_cell.angle_beta   90.00
_cell.angle_gamma   90.00
#
_symmetry.space_group_name_H-M   'P 1'
#
loop_
_entity.id
_entity.type
_entity.pdbx_description
1 polymer ?
#
loop_
_entity_poly.entity_id
_entity_poly.type
_entity_poly.pdbx_seq_one_letter_code
_entity_poly.pdbx_strand_id
1 'polypeptide(L)'
;MSHSEPQHRGPRETELFESLRTLIGRTARVENCYGGIRIVVLDPAQFPWRAVLETLTEMRHEVWIRKQDTGLEIVSKPPSA
;
A
#
# COMPACT_ATOMS: atom_id res chain seq x y z
N MET A 1 33.37 4.16 20.01
CA MET A 1 32.06 4.76 20.35
C MET A 1 31.08 4.24 19.32
N SER A 2 30.20 3.30 19.71
CA SER A 2 29.20 2.74 18.80
C SER A 2 28.04 3.73 18.68
N HIS A 3 27.89 4.34 17.51
CA HIS A 3 26.66 5.04 17.17
C HIS A 3 25.58 4.00 16.89
N SER A 4 24.72 3.76 17.87
CA SER A 4 23.45 3.08 17.62
C SER A 4 22.49 4.11 17.05
N GLU A 5 22.37 4.15 15.71
CA GLU A 5 21.27 4.86 15.07
C GLU A 5 19.94 4.32 15.62
N PRO A 6 18.98 5.19 15.97
CA PRO A 6 17.67 4.73 16.39
C PRO A 6 17.03 4.03 15.19
N GLN A 7 16.83 2.72 15.32
CA GLN A 7 16.10 1.93 14.34
C GLN A 7 14.66 2.48 14.32
N HIS A 8 14.36 3.33 13.34
CA HIS A 8 13.00 3.76 13.04
C HIS A 8 12.22 2.49 12.66
N ARG A 9 11.55 1.87 13.63
CA ARG A 9 10.59 0.80 13.36
C ARG A 9 9.39 1.48 12.72
N GLY A 10 9.36 1.48 11.38
CA GLY A 10 8.15 1.78 10.64
C GLY A 10 6.98 0.91 11.13
N PRO A 11 5.73 1.35 10.89
CA PRO A 11 4.54 0.61 11.29
C PRO A 11 4.59 -0.84 10.78
N ARG A 12 4.00 -1.75 11.56
CA ARG A 12 3.93 -3.16 11.15
C ARG A 12 3.04 -3.26 9.91
N GLU A 13 3.30 -4.22 9.03
CA GLU A 13 2.54 -4.40 7.77
C GLU A 13 1.02 -4.48 8.00
N THR A 14 0.60 -5.13 9.09
CA THR A 14 -0.81 -5.21 9.51
C THR A 14 -1.41 -3.83 9.84
N GLU A 15 -0.64 -2.93 10.46
CA GLU A 15 -1.09 -1.57 10.78
C GLU A 15 -1.27 -0.75 9.51
N LEU A 16 -0.33 -0.86 8.56
CA LEU A 16 -0.42 -0.20 7.25
C LEU A 16 -1.63 -0.71 6.45
N PHE A 17 -1.92 -2.01 6.49
CA PHE A 17 -3.09 -2.59 5.83
C PHE A 17 -4.40 -2.02 6.36
N GLU A 18 -4.55 -1.93 7.69
CA GLU A 18 -5.75 -1.34 8.30
C GLU A 18 -5.84 0.17 8.02
N SER A 19 -4.72 0.89 8.08
CA SER A 19 -4.67 2.30 7.69
C SER A 19 -5.12 2.52 6.24
N LEU A 20 -4.68 1.66 5.31
CA LEU A 20 -5.11 1.70 3.92
C LEU A 20 -6.61 1.43 3.79
N ARG A 21 -7.16 0.44 4.49
CA ARG A 21 -8.62 0.16 4.48
C ARG A 21 -9.43 1.37 4.95
N THR A 22 -9.01 2.02 6.03
CA THR A 22 -9.67 3.24 6.54
C THR A 22 -9.57 4.39 5.55
N LEU A 23 -8.39 4.62 4.99
CA LEU A 23 -8.12 5.72 4.07
C LEU A 23 -8.93 5.60 2.77
N ILE A 24 -9.00 4.40 2.21
CA ILE A 24 -9.57 4.13 0.89
C ILE A 24 -11.11 4.11 0.93
N GLY A 25 -11.70 3.72 2.05
CA GLY A 25 -13.15 3.74 2.26
C GLY A 25 -13.91 2.97 1.17
N ARG A 26 -14.85 3.64 0.49
CA ARG A 26 -15.69 3.06 -0.58
C ARG A 26 -15.10 3.24 -1.99
N THR A 27 -13.97 3.94 -2.12
CA THR A 27 -13.41 4.32 -3.43
C THR A 27 -12.58 3.20 -4.06
N ALA A 28 -12.23 2.17 -3.29
CA ALA A 28 -11.53 0.97 -3.77
C ALA A 28 -11.78 -0.23 -2.85
N ARG A 29 -11.27 -1.40 -3.26
CA ARG A 29 -11.19 -2.61 -2.43
C ARG A 29 -9.74 -2.97 -2.15
N VAL A 30 -9.43 -3.32 -0.90
CA VAL A 30 -8.10 -3.77 -0.47
C VAL A 30 -8.14 -5.27 -0.19
N GLU A 31 -7.22 -6.01 -0.82
CA GLU A 31 -7.10 -7.45 -0.74
C GLU A 31 -5.65 -7.83 -0.40
N ASN A 32 -5.46 -8.90 0.37
CA ASN A 32 -4.12 -9.48 0.56
C ASN A 32 -3.72 -10.26 -0.69
N CYS A 33 -2.50 -10.05 -1.18
CA CYS A 33 -2.02 -10.70 -2.41
C CYS A 33 -0.53 -10.98 -2.32
N TYR A 34 -0.12 -12.25 -2.37
CA TYR A 34 1.29 -12.70 -2.34
C TYR A 34 2.14 -12.14 -1.19
N GLY A 35 1.56 -11.98 0.01
CA GLY A 35 2.26 -11.36 1.14
C GLY A 35 2.47 -9.85 0.99
N GLY A 36 1.75 -9.22 0.06
CA GLY A 36 1.60 -7.77 -0.05
C GLY A 36 0.14 -7.40 -0.26
N ILE A 37 -0.11 -6.28 -0.93
CA ILE A 37 -1.43 -5.65 -1.01
C ILE A 37 -1.88 -5.52 -2.45
N ARG A 38 -3.16 -5.76 -2.68
CA ARG A 38 -3.84 -5.48 -3.94
C ARG A 38 -4.96 -4.47 -3.69
N ILE A 39 -4.94 -3.34 -4.39
CA ILE A 39 -5.97 -2.30 -4.32
C ILE A 39 -6.66 -2.21 -5.69
N VAL A 40 -7.96 -2.50 -5.73
CA VAL A 40 -8.78 -2.36 -6.94
C VAL A 40 -9.58 -1.06 -6.85
N VAL A 41 -9.24 -0.08 -7.68
CA VAL A 41 -9.85 1.26 -7.69
C VAL A 41 -11.25 1.20 -8.32
N LEU A 42 -12.26 1.56 -7.54
CA LEU A 42 -13.68 1.55 -7.94
C LEU A 42 -14.14 2.93 -8.44
N ASP A 43 -13.67 4.00 -7.80
CA ASP A 43 -13.95 5.39 -8.19
C ASP A 43 -12.64 6.19 -8.29
N PRO A 44 -12.00 6.22 -9.47
CA PRO A 44 -10.73 6.92 -9.66
C PRO A 44 -10.78 8.43 -9.39
N ALA A 45 -11.95 9.06 -9.51
CA ALA A 45 -12.08 10.51 -9.32
C ALA A 45 -12.08 10.88 -7.84
N GLN A 46 -12.63 10.01 -6.98
CA GLN A 46 -12.69 10.21 -5.53
C GLN A 46 -11.60 9.44 -4.78
N PHE A 47 -10.88 8.53 -5.43
CA PHE A 47 -9.83 7.75 -4.81
C PHE A 47 -8.73 8.65 -4.23
N PRO A 48 -8.31 8.45 -2.97
CA PRO A 48 -7.35 9.31 -2.28
C PRO A 48 -5.91 9.01 -2.73
N TRP A 49 -5.61 9.26 -4.00
CA TRP A 49 -4.35 8.91 -4.68
C TRP A 49 -3.12 9.27 -3.86
N ARG A 50 -3.01 10.54 -3.47
CA ARG A 50 -1.83 11.05 -2.78
C ARG A 50 -1.56 10.29 -1.48
N ALA A 51 -2.56 10.25 -0.60
CA ALA A 51 -2.41 9.64 0.71
C ALA A 51 -2.13 8.13 0.59
N VAL A 52 -2.79 7.44 -0.35
CA VAL A 52 -2.55 6.00 -0.55
C VAL A 52 -1.14 5.75 -1.06
N LEU A 53 -0.67 6.53 -2.04
CA LEU A 53 0.69 6.37 -2.57
C LEU A 53 1.74 6.69 -1.51
N GLU A 54 1.55 7.74 -0.70
CA GLU A 54 2.42 8.06 0.43
C GLU A 54 2.47 6.87 1.42
N THR A 55 1.33 6.33 1.85
CA THR A 55 1.28 5.15 2.73
C THR A 55 1.94 3.91 2.11
N LEU A 56 1.76 3.67 0.80
CA LEU A 56 2.39 2.54 0.12
C LEU A 56 3.92 2.70 0.02
N THR A 57 4.44 3.94 -0.09
CA THR A 57 5.89 4.18 -0.11
C THR A 57 6.56 4.01 1.25
N GLU A 58 5.79 4.04 2.34
CA GLU A 58 6.29 3.67 3.68
C GLU A 58 6.48 2.15 3.81
N MET A 59 5.80 1.36 2.97
CA MET A 59 6.07 -0.06 2.85
C MET A 59 7.42 -0.26 2.16
N ARG A 60 8.27 -1.15 2.70
CA ARG A 60 9.48 -1.61 2.00
C ARG A 60 9.13 -2.59 0.88
N HIS A 61 8.08 -2.32 0.11
CA HIS A 61 7.56 -3.16 -0.96
C HIS A 61 7.84 -2.52 -2.30
N GLU A 62 7.95 -3.35 -3.34
CA GLU A 62 7.83 -2.88 -4.70
C GLU A 62 6.35 -2.65 -5.02
N VAL A 63 6.03 -1.54 -5.70
CA VAL A 63 4.66 -1.11 -5.98
C VAL A 63 4.48 -0.87 -7.48
N TRP A 64 3.42 -1.43 -8.05
CA TRP A 64 3.06 -1.25 -9.46
C TRP A 64 1.61 -0.80 -9.58
N ILE A 65 1.36 0.06 -10.56
CA ILE A 65 0.01 0.41 -11.00
C ILE A 65 -0.21 -0.23 -12.36
N ARG A 66 -1.32 -0.96 -12.51
CA ARG A 66 -1.69 -1.62 -13.75
C ARG A 66 -3.12 -1.31 -14.14
N LYS A 67 -3.37 -1.23 -15.44
CA LYS A 67 -4.73 -1.20 -15.99
C LYS A 67 -5.17 -2.63 -16.28
N GLN A 68 -6.30 -3.01 -15.74
CA GLN A 68 -7.01 -4.27 -16.02
C GLN A 68 -8.31 -3.96 -16.76
N ASP A 69 -8.97 -5.00 -17.29
CA ASP A 69 -10.26 -4.86 -17.98
C ASP A 69 -11.33 -4.21 -17.09
N THR A 70 -11.25 -4.44 -15.78
CA THR A 70 -12.20 -3.93 -14.78
C THR A 70 -11.81 -2.59 -14.17
N GLY A 71 -10.69 -1.99 -14.56
CA GLY A 71 -10.25 -0.69 -14.03
C GLY A 71 -8.77 -0.62 -13.64
N LEU A 72 -8.44 0.32 -12.76
CA LEU A 72 -7.08 0.51 -12.25
C LEU A 72 -6.84 -0.35 -11.01
N GLU A 73 -5.65 -0.93 -10.95
CA GLU A 73 -5.21 -1.73 -9.81
C GLU A 73 -3.81 -1.30 -9.37
N ILE A 74 -3.61 -1.21 -8.06
CA ILE A 74 -2.31 -1.01 -7.44
C ILE A 74 -1.93 -2.30 -6.73
N VAL A 75 -0.73 -2.82 -6.98
CA VAL A 75 -0.23 -4.04 -6.38
C VAL A 75 1.07 -3.73 -5.67
N SER A 76 1.23 -4.23 -4.45
CA SER A 76 2.49 -4.24 -3.73
C SER A 76 2.95 -5.67 -3.48
N LYS A 77 4.27 -5.88 -3.52
CA LYS A 77 4.91 -7.16 -3.19
C LYS A 77 6.16 -6.87 -2.35
N PRO A 78 6.42 -7.65 -1.29
CA PRO A 78 7.71 -7.59 -0.62
C PRO A 78 8.86 -7.83 -1.62
N PRO A 79 10.00 -7.15 -1.48
CA PRO A 79 11.18 -7.44 -2.26
C PRO A 79 11.53 -8.92 -2.09
N SER A 80 11.83 -9.58 -3.20
CA SER A 80 12.26 -10.97 -3.15
C SER A 80 13.65 -10.99 -2.51
N ALA A 81 13.79 -11.75 -1.42
CA ALA A 81 15.05 -11.90 -0.70
C ALA A 81 16.15 -12.56 -1.56
#